data_AF-A0A7C1AUU9-F1
#
_entry.id   AF-A0A7C1AUU9-F1
#
_cell.length_a   1.000
_cell.length_b   1.000
_cell.length_c   1.000
_cell.angle_alpha   90.00
_cell.angle_beta   90.00
_cell.angle_gamma   90.00
#
_symmetry.space_group_name_H-M   'P 1'
#
loop_
_entity.id
_entity.type
_entity.pdbx_description
1 polymer ?
#
loop_
_entity_poly.entity_id
_entity_poly.type
_entity_poly.pdbx_seq_one_letter_code
_entity_poly.pdbx_strand_id
1 'polypeptide(L)' 'MIVSGKVPRKLGIPGEDEYLGMGVTYCATCDGPLFAGKKVAVIGGGNSALDAAIQMTKIAELQSGFIL' A
#
# COMPACT_ATOMS: atom_id res chain seq x y z
N MET A 1 -22.30 -4.56 20.51
CA MET A 1 -21.65 -4.02 19.30
C MET A 1 -20.17 -4.36 19.39
N ILE A 2 -19.60 -5.01 18.37
CA ILE A 2 -18.17 -5.37 18.34
C ILE A 2 -17.51 -4.47 17.27
N VAL A 3 -16.50 -3.69 17.68
CA VAL A 3 -15.80 -2.69 16.86
C VAL A 3 -14.27 -2.83 16.98
N SER A 4 -13.77 -4.06 17.06
CA SER A 4 -12.35 -4.36 17.31
C SER A 4 -11.39 -3.97 16.19
N GLY A 5 -11.89 -3.50 15.05
CA GLY A 5 -11.07 -3.07 13.92
C GLY A 5 -10.28 -4.21 13.28
N LYS A 6 -9.23 -3.84 12.54
CA LYS A 6 -8.32 -4.76 11.84
C LYS A 6 -6.89 -4.31 12.08
N VAL A 7 -6.01 -5.27 12.34
CA VAL A 7 -4.56 -5.04 12.39
C VAL A 7 -3.96 -5.46 11.05
N PRO A 8 -3.28 -4.55 10.31
CA PRO A 8 -2.59 -4.92 9.08
C PRO A 8 -1.45 -5.90 9.37
N ARG A 9 -1.15 -6.78 8.41
CA ARG A 9 0.03 -7.65 8.46
C ARG A 9 1.23 -6.83 8.02
N LYS A 10 2.25 -6.77 8.87
CA LYS A 10 3.55 -6.17 8.57
C LYS A 10 4.40 -7.13 7.73
N LEU A 11 5.29 -6.60 6.92
CA LEU A 11 6.24 -7.35 6.09
C LEU A 11 7.49 -7.79 6.89
N GLY A 12 7.80 -7.12 8.00
CA GLY A 12 8.94 -7.45 8.85
C GLY A 12 10.29 -7.07 8.24
N ILE A 13 10.31 -6.11 7.31
CA ILE A 13 11.52 -5.67 6.62
C ILE A 13 12.17 -4.48 7.37
N PRO A 14 13.50 -4.35 7.32
CA PRO A 14 14.18 -3.17 7.88
C PRO A 14 13.60 -1.87 7.30
N GLY A 15 13.30 -0.92 8.18
CA GLY A 15 12.73 0.38 7.80
C GLY A 15 11.21 0.42 7.65
N GLU A 16 10.47 -0.70 7.70
CA GLU A 16 8.99 -0.66 7.57
C GLU A 16 8.33 0.24 8.63
N ASP A 17 8.73 0.08 9.89
CA ASP A 17 8.18 0.85 11.01
C ASP A 17 8.68 2.31 11.01
N GLU A 18 9.86 2.58 10.47
CA GLU A 18 10.45 3.92 10.38
C GLU A 18 9.80 4.76 9.28
N TYR A 19 9.45 4.13 8.16
CA TYR A 19 8.83 4.79 7.01
C TYR A 19 7.29 4.67 7.01
N LEU A 20 6.69 4.09 8.05
CA LEU A 20 5.23 4.01 8.17
C LEU A 20 4.62 5.41 8.23
N GLY A 21 3.73 5.73 7.28
CA GLY A 21 3.12 7.05 7.14
C GLY A 21 4.01 8.10 6.45
N MET A 22 5.29 7.80 6.19
CA MET A 22 6.23 8.67 5.45
C MET A 22 6.61 8.11 4.07
N GLY A 23 6.09 6.93 3.72
CA GLY A 23 6.35 6.26 2.44
C GLY A 23 5.73 4.87 2.37
N VAL A 24 5.56 4.21 3.52
CA VAL A 24 4.84 2.93 3.65
C VAL A 24 3.42 3.18 4.14
N THR A 25 2.43 2.60 3.45
CA THR A 25 1.01 2.63 3.84
C THR A 25 0.35 1.27 3.63
N TYR A 26 -0.64 0.96 4.46
CA TYR A 26 -1.46 -0.25 4.36
C TYR A 26 -2.87 0.02 3.79
N CYS A 27 -3.21 1.28 3.50
CA CYS A 27 -4.50 1.66 2.93
C CYS A 27 -4.31 2.53 1.67
N ALA A 28 -4.20 1.88 0.51
CA ALA A 28 -4.09 2.57 -0.77
C ALA A 28 -5.28 3.52 -1.04
N THR A 29 -6.47 3.20 -0.53
CA THR A 29 -7.65 4.05 -0.68
C THR A 29 -7.60 5.31 0.17
N CYS A 30 -7.02 5.22 1.37
CA CYS A 30 -6.93 6.33 2.31
C CYS A 30 -5.83 7.31 1.88
N ASP A 31 -4.65 6.77 1.56
CA ASP A 31 -3.44 7.57 1.36
C ASP A 31 -3.05 7.74 -0.10
N GLY A 32 -3.69 7.02 -1.03
CA GLY A 32 -3.38 7.03 -2.47
C GLY A 32 -3.25 8.43 -3.08
N PRO A 33 -4.14 9.39 -2.80
CA PRO A 33 -4.02 10.76 -3.32
C PRO A 33 -2.72 11.49 -2.92
N LEU A 34 -2.11 11.14 -1.79
CA LEU A 34 -0.86 11.75 -1.32
C LEU A 34 0.35 11.35 -2.18
N PHE A 35 0.23 10.24 -2.91
CA PHE A 35 1.26 9.71 -3.80
C PHE A 35 0.99 10.01 -5.28
N ALA A 36 0.11 10.97 -5.58
CA ALA A 36 -0.22 11.33 -6.95
C ALA A 36 1.02 11.73 -7.75
N GLY A 37 1.20 11.12 -8.92
CA GLY A 37 2.37 11.34 -9.80
C GLY A 37 3.71 10.85 -9.24
N LYS A 38 3.73 10.17 -8.07
CA LYS A 38 4.95 9.56 -7.53
C LYS A 38 5.08 8.11 -8.00
N LYS A 39 6.31 7.60 -7.98
CA LYS A 39 6.57 6.18 -8.19
C LYS A 39 6.17 5.40 -6.94
N VAL A 40 5.28 4.41 -7.12
CA VAL A 40 4.75 3.59 -6.02
C VAL A 40 4.85 2.11 -6.37
N ALA A 41 4.99 1.26 -5.35
CA ALA A 41 4.92 -0.18 -5.47
C ALA A 41 3.81 -0.72 -4.58
N VAL A 42 3.12 -1.77 -5.04
CA VAL A 42 2.11 -2.48 -4.25
C VAL A 42 2.67 -3.85 -3.91
N ILE A 43 2.70 -4.18 -2.62
CA ILE A 43 3.25 -5.44 -2.12
C ILE A 43 2.09 -6.35 -1.69
N GLY A 44 2.00 -7.53 -2.32
CA GLY A 44 1.01 -8.56 -2.00
C GLY A 44 0.48 -9.29 -3.23
N GLY A 45 0.10 -10.56 -3.06
CA GLY A 45 -0.39 -11.43 -4.14
C GLY A 45 -1.88 -11.81 -4.07
N GLY A 46 -2.68 -11.11 -3.25
CA GLY A 46 -4.11 -11.37 -3.09
C GLY A 46 -4.99 -10.37 -3.84
N ASN A 47 -6.30 -10.62 -3.87
CA ASN A 47 -7.28 -9.73 -4.53
C ASN A 47 -7.16 -8.27 -4.07
N SER A 48 -6.96 -8.04 -2.77
CA SER A 48 -6.79 -6.69 -2.23
C SER A 48 -5.56 -5.96 -2.78
N ALA A 49 -4.49 -6.69 -3.11
CA ALA A 49 -3.30 -6.10 -3.71
C ALA A 49 -3.53 -5.77 -5.19
N LEU A 50 -4.25 -6.63 -5.91
CA LEU A 50 -4.66 -6.34 -7.29
C LEU A 50 -5.59 -5.12 -7.38
N ASP A 51 -6.60 -5.05 -6.52
CA ASP A 51 -7.52 -3.92 -6.46
C ASP A 51 -6.79 -2.62 -6.11
N ALA A 52 -5.87 -2.68 -5.14
CA ALA A 52 -5.02 -1.55 -4.80
C ALA A 52 -4.11 -1.13 -5.96
N ALA A 53 -3.50 -2.08 -6.68
CA ALA A 53 -2.68 -1.78 -7.85
C ALA A 53 -3.50 -1.09 -8.95
N ILE A 54 -4.70 -1.59 -9.27
CA ILE A 54 -5.62 -0.99 -10.25
C ILE A 54 -6.07 0.41 -9.80
N GLN A 55 -6.27 0.63 -8.50
CA GLN A 55 -6.57 1.96 -7.99
C GLN A 55 -5.37 2.90 -8.16
N MET A 56 -4.16 2.43 -7.83
CA MET A 56 -2.95 3.24 -7.89
C MET A 56 -2.52 3.56 -9.33
N THR A 57 -2.79 2.71 -10.33
CA THR A 57 -2.48 3.04 -11.74
C THR A 57 -3.20 4.29 -12.24
N LYS A 58 -4.32 4.68 -11.61
CA LYS A 58 -5.06 5.90 -11.96
C LYS A 58 -4.52 7.16 -11.28
N ILE A 59 -3.73 7.00 -10.21
CA ILE A 59 -3.35 8.09 -9.31
C ILE A 59 -1.84 8.35 -9.38
N ALA A 60 -1.04 7.28 -9.46
CA ALA A 60 0.40 7.29 -9.32
C ALA A 60 1.08 6.46 -10.42
N GLU A 61 2.40 6.60 -10.54
CA GLU A 61 3.20 5.78 -11.44
C GLU A 61 3.51 4.44 -10.77
N LEU A 62 2.73 3.41 -11.09
CA LEU A 62 2.96 2.07 -10.57
C LEU A 62 4.26 1.51 -11.14
N GLN A 63 5.27 1.36 -10.30
CA GLN A 63 6.51 0.70 -10.68
C GLN A 63 6.22 -0.81 -10.77
N SER A 64 6.40 -1.37 -11.97
CA SER A 64 6.04 -2.74 -12.37
C SER A 64 6.82 -3.87 -11.66
N GLY A 65 7.49 -3.57 -10.55
CA GLY A 65 8.03 -4.59 -9.66
C GLY A 65 6.94 -5.09 -8.73
N PHE A 66 6.13 -6.05 -9.19
CA PHE A 66 5.51 -7.00 -8.27
C PHE A 66 6.67 -7.74 -7.59
N ILE A 67 7.14 -7.24 -6.45
CA ILE A 67 8.03 -8.01 -5.59
C ILE A 67 7.12 -9.08 -4.98
N LEU A 68 7.09 -10.24 -5.65
CA LEU A 68 6.55 -11.49 -5.13
C LEU A 68 7.29 -11.87 -3.84
#